data_AF-A0A9D1DBY3-F1
#
_entry.id   AF-A0A9D1DBY3-F1
#
_cell.length_a   1.000
_cell.length_b   1.000
_cell.length_c   1.000
_cell.angle_alpha   90.00
_cell.angle_beta   90.00
_cell.angle_gamma   90.00
#
_symmetry.space_group_name_H-M   'P 1'
#
loop_
_entity.id
_entity.type
_entity.pdbx_description
1 polymer ?
#
loop_
_entity_poly.entity_id
_entity_poly.type
_entity_poly.pdbx_seq_one_letter_code
_entity_poly.pdbx_strand_id
1 'polypeptide(L)'
;NDMVYSVHSKLGKYENGGGTATIGGEKGNYTYNESDGSLVISLDNGTTINAKVLPCWDFENWKASMVFTGIDNNGITHWGKFC
;
A
#
# COMPACT_ATOMS: atom_id res chain seq x y z
N ASN A 1 -0.59 -15.33 -19.25
CA ASN A 1 -0.72 -13.88 -19.55
C ASN A 1 -0.56 -13.17 -18.22
N ASP A 2 0.66 -13.23 -17.69
CA ASP A 2 0.87 -13.00 -16.26
C ASP A 2 1.52 -11.63 -16.13
N MET A 3 0.70 -10.65 -15.80
CA MET A 3 1.14 -9.30 -15.55
C MET A 3 1.54 -9.19 -14.09
N VAL A 4 2.84 -9.27 -13.80
CA VAL A 4 3.41 -8.99 -12.48
C VAL A 4 4.19 -7.68 -12.59
N TYR A 5 3.54 -6.56 -12.29
CA TYR A 5 4.24 -5.32 -11.97
C TYR A 5 4.43 -5.28 -10.45
N SER A 6 5.52 -5.89 -9.96
CA SER A 6 5.97 -5.67 -8.59
C SER A 6 6.65 -4.30 -8.54
N VAL A 7 5.88 -3.28 -8.19
CA VAL A 7 6.44 -1.99 -7.83
C VAL A 7 6.78 -2.07 -6.34
N HIS A 8 8.07 -1.95 -5.99
CA HIS A 8 8.51 -1.92 -4.60
C HIS A 8 7.77 -0.78 -3.87
N SER A 9 6.78 -1.17 -3.09
CA SER A 9 5.85 -0.26 -2.43
C SER A 9 6.20 -0.23 -0.97
N LYS A 10 6.80 0.87 -0.52
CA LYS A 10 7.11 1.09 0.89
C LYS A 10 6.17 2.15 1.42
N LEU A 11 5.27 1.72 2.28
CA LEU A 11 4.60 2.63 3.20
C LEU A 11 5.49 2.79 4.43
N GLY A 12 5.40 3.95 5.08
CA GLY A 12 6.00 4.17 6.40
C GLY A 12 5.43 3.23 7.46
N LYS A 13 5.68 3.56 8.73
CA LYS A 13 5.17 2.77 9.86
C LYS A 13 3.66 2.58 9.78
N TYR A 14 3.18 1.40 10.17
CA TYR A 14 1.75 1.18 10.36
C TYR A 14 1.23 2.07 11.48
N GLU A 15 0.49 3.11 11.10
CA GLU A 15 -0.07 4.10 12.02
C GLU A 15 -1.47 4.50 11.53
N ASN A 16 -2.45 4.47 12.45
CA ASN A 16 -3.80 4.95 12.18
C ASN A 16 -3.76 6.48 11.98
N GLY A 17 -4.48 6.98 10.97
CA GLY A 17 -4.50 8.42 10.64
C GLY A 17 -3.61 8.80 9.45
N GLY A 18 -2.64 7.98 9.04
CA GLY A 18 -1.89 8.16 7.80
C GLY A 18 -0.39 8.44 7.95
N GLY A 19 0.26 8.75 6.84
CA GLY A 19 1.70 8.98 6.76
C GLY A 19 2.19 9.21 5.33
N THR A 20 3.50 9.09 5.12
CA THR A 20 4.11 9.22 3.79
C THR A 20 4.13 7.89 3.04
N ALA A 21 4.01 7.97 1.72
CA ALA A 21 4.03 6.82 0.82
C ALA A 21 5.14 6.98 -0.23
N THR A 22 5.76 5.87 -0.61
CA THR A 22 6.60 5.82 -1.82
C THR A 22 6.30 4.54 -2.61
N ILE A 23 5.79 4.71 -3.83
CA ILE A 23 5.40 3.62 -4.73
C ILE A 23 6.16 3.80 -6.04
N GLY A 24 7.12 2.91 -6.31
CA GLY A 24 7.86 2.94 -7.59
C GLY A 24 8.76 4.15 -7.78
N GLY A 25 9.19 4.76 -6.67
CA GLY A 25 9.95 6.01 -6.67
C GLY A 25 9.08 7.25 -6.55
N GLU A 26 7.77 7.14 -6.78
CA GLU A 26 6.85 8.26 -6.65
C GLU A 26 6.44 8.46 -5.20
N LYS A 27 6.54 9.71 -4.76
CA LYS A 27 6.21 10.13 -3.40
C LYS A 27 4.74 10.49 -3.29
N GLY A 28 4.27 10.51 -2.05
CA GLY A 28 2.92 10.92 -1.73
C GLY A 28 2.62 10.69 -0.27
N ASN A 29 1.33 10.59 0.03
CA ASN A 29 0.82 10.34 1.37
C ASN A 29 -0.19 9.20 1.34
N TYR A 30 -0.44 8.60 2.49
CA TYR A 30 -1.56 7.69 2.68
C TYR A 30 -2.42 8.11 3.87
N THR A 31 -3.69 7.74 3.82
CA THR A 31 -4.61 7.78 4.96
C THR A 31 -5.10 6.37 5.21
N TYR A 32 -4.98 5.92 6.45
CA TYR A 32 -5.45 4.61 6.89
C TYR A 32 -6.53 4.77 7.95
N ASN A 33 -7.62 4.03 7.78
CA ASN A 33 -8.70 3.92 8.74
C ASN A 33 -8.82 2.47 9.23
N GLU A 34 -8.45 2.25 10.48
CA GLU A 34 -8.47 0.92 11.10
C GLU A 34 -9.88 0.37 11.31
N SER A 35 -10.91 1.22 11.44
CA SER A 35 -12.28 0.77 11.72
C SER A 35 -12.88 -0.07 10.60
N ASP A 36 -12.49 0.18 9.36
CA ASP A 36 -12.97 -0.52 8.17
C ASP A 36 -11.83 -1.08 7.30
N GLY A 37 -10.58 -0.93 7.75
CA GLY A 37 -9.37 -1.36 7.05
C GLY A 37 -9.12 -0.63 5.73
N SER A 38 -9.77 0.53 5.48
CA SER A 38 -9.55 1.31 4.25
C SER A 38 -8.21 2.03 4.27
N LEU A 39 -7.54 2.00 3.12
CA LEU A 39 -6.30 2.71 2.87
C LEU A 39 -6.45 3.47 1.55
N VAL A 40 -6.15 4.76 1.57
CA VAL A 40 -6.07 5.59 0.38
C VAL A 40 -4.65 6.10 0.27
N ILE A 41 -4.00 5.87 -0.88
CA ILE A 41 -2.66 6.39 -1.17
C ILE A 41 -2.81 7.43 -2.29
N SER A 42 -2.29 8.62 -2.08
CA SER A 42 -2.30 9.72 -3.05
C SER A 42 -0.86 10.07 -3.38
N LEU A 43 -0.45 9.82 -4.63
CA LEU A 43 0.89 10.11 -5.13
C LEU A 43 0.92 11.50 -5.78
N ASP A 44 2.09 12.14 -5.74
CA ASP A 44 2.30 13.50 -6.24
C ASP A 44 2.06 13.62 -7.76
N ASN A 45 2.15 12.51 -8.49
CA ASN A 45 1.84 12.43 -9.91
C ASN A 45 0.33 12.36 -10.24
N GLY A 46 -0.54 12.43 -9.23
CA GLY A 46 -2.00 12.37 -9.39
C GLY A 46 -2.59 10.95 -9.37
N THR A 47 -1.77 9.92 -9.17
CA THR A 47 -2.26 8.55 -8.98
C THR A 47 -2.90 8.41 -7.61
N THR A 48 -4.10 7.83 -7.56
CA THR A 48 -4.78 7.48 -6.31
C THR A 48 -5.04 6.00 -6.26
N ILE A 49 -4.59 5.34 -5.19
CA ILE A 49 -4.77 3.91 -4.95
C ILE A 49 -5.79 3.73 -3.83
N ASN A 50 -6.92 3.10 -4.16
CA ASN A 50 -7.90 2.68 -3.18
C ASN A 50 -7.61 1.22 -2.78
N ALA A 51 -7.31 1.01 -1.50
CA ALA A 51 -6.79 -0.24 -1.00
C ALA A 51 -7.48 -0.70 0.30
N LYS A 52 -7.25 -1.97 0.64
CA LYS A 52 -7.56 -2.56 1.94
C LYS A 52 -6.30 -3.07 2.60
N VAL A 53 -6.23 -2.90 3.92
CA VAL A 53 -5.18 -3.44 4.78
C VAL A 53 -5.65 -4.73 5.42
N LEU A 54 -4.78 -5.74 5.45
CA LEU A 54 -5.06 -7.03 6.06
C LEU A 54 -3.79 -7.60 6.72
N PRO A 55 -3.94 -8.43 7.77
CA PRO A 55 -2.82 -9.18 8.31
C PRO A 55 -2.37 -10.27 7.32
N CYS A 56 -1.07 -10.49 7.20
CA CYS A 56 -0.47 -11.56 6.43
C CYS A 56 0.82 -12.06 7.09
N TRP A 57 1.19 -13.31 6.81
CA TRP A 57 2.49 -13.84 7.22
C TRP A 57 3.58 -13.35 6.27
N ASP A 58 4.59 -12.67 6.81
CA ASP A 58 5.78 -12.25 6.04
C ASP A 58 6.82 -13.38 6.05
N PHE A 59 6.92 -14.11 4.94
CA PHE A 59 7.88 -15.20 4.77
C PHE A 59 9.34 -14.74 4.69
N GLU A 60 9.61 -13.47 4.36
CA GLU A 60 10.97 -12.95 4.28
C GLU A 60 11.54 -12.68 5.68
N ASN A 61 10.69 -12.26 6.61
CA ASN A 61 11.07 -11.88 7.97
C ASN A 61 10.54 -12.84 9.05
N TRP A 62 9.79 -13.88 8.66
CA TRP A 62 9.22 -14.90 9.55
C TRP A 62 8.40 -14.31 10.72
N LYS A 63 7.54 -13.34 10.41
CA LYS A 63 6.68 -12.68 11.40
C LYS A 63 5.33 -12.30 10.80
N ALA A 64 4.33 -12.07 11.65
CA ALA A 64 3.10 -11.41 11.24
C ALA A 64 3.40 -9.97 10.79
N SER A 65 2.74 -9.53 9.72
CA SER A 65 2.86 -8.18 9.17
C SER A 65 1.51 -7.67 8.66
N MET A 66 1.41 -6.35 8.51
CA MET A 66 0.28 -5.73 7.83
C MET A 66 0.65 -5.52 6.35
N VAL A 67 -0.24 -5.95 5.46
CA VAL A 67 -0.10 -5.80 4.01
C VAL A 67 -1.28 -5.03 3.46
N PHE A 68 -1.13 -4.46 2.27
CA PHE A 68 -2.22 -3.81 1.56
C PHE A 68 -2.34 -4.33 0.13
N THR A 69 -3.56 -4.28 -0.39
CA THR A 69 -3.88 -4.54 -1.79
C THR A 69 -4.92 -3.53 -2.25
N GLY A 70 -4.74 -2.99 -3.45
CA GLY A 70 -5.66 -2.02 -4.03
C GLY A 70 -5.52 -1.87 -5.53
N ILE A 71 -6.36 -1.02 -6.10
CA ILE A 71 -6.34 -0.64 -7.52
C ILE A 71 -6.26 0.88 -7.63
N ASP A 72 -5.50 1.37 -8.59
CA ASP A 72 -5.41 2.79 -8.86
C ASP A 72 -6.45 3.30 -9.87
N ASN A 73 -6.50 4.61 -10.04
CA ASN A 73 -7.37 5.29 -11.00
C ASN A 73 -7.04 4.99 -12.48
N ASN A 74 -5.95 4.28 -12.77
CA ASN A 74 -5.59 3.78 -14.10
C ASN A 74 -5.93 2.29 -14.28
N GLY A 75 -6.50 1.63 -13.27
CA GLY A 75 -6.82 0.20 -13.30
C GLY A 75 -5.64 -0.72 -13.00
N ILE A 76 -4.51 -0.20 -12.50
CA ILE A 76 -3.33 -0.98 -12.14
C ILE A 76 -3.49 -1.46 -10.69
N THR A 77 -3.22 -2.73 -10.46
CA THR A 77 -3.27 -3.34 -9.12
C THR A 77 -1.94 -3.17 -8.39
N HIS A 78 -2.00 -2.81 -7.11
CA HIS A 78 -0.84 -2.53 -6.26
C HIS A 78 -0.91 -3.33 -4.96
N TRP A 79 0.14 -4.11 -4.68
CA TRP A 79 0.30 -4.86 -3.43
C TRP A 79 1.58 -4.42 -2.72
N GLY A 80 1.54 -4.35 -1.40
CA GLY A 80 2.70 -3.98 -0.60
C GLY A 80 2.55 -4.30 0.87
N LYS A 81 3.59 -3.99 1.65
CA LYS A 81 3.61 -4.18 3.11
C LYS A 81 4.11 -2.92 3.82
N PHE A 82 3.68 -2.75 5.07
CA PHE A 82 4.22 -1.72 5.94
C PHE A 82 5.61 -2.13 6.42
N CYS A 83 6.56 -1.18 6.47
CA CYS A 83 7.98 -1.42 6.79
C CYS A 83 8.39 -0.76 8.11
#